data_AF-A0A7C3RWK1-F1
#
_entry.id   AF-A0A7C3RWK1-F1
#
_cell.length_a   1.000
_cell.length_b   1.000
_cell.length_c   1.000
_cell.angle_alpha   90.00
_cell.angle_beta   90.00
_cell.angle_gamma   90.00
#
_symmetry.space_group_name_H-M   'P 1'
#
loop_
_entity.id
_entity.type
_entity.pdbx_description
1 polymer ?
#
loop_
_entity_poly.entity_id
_entity_poly.type
_entity_poly.pdbx_seq_one_letter_code
_entity_poly.pdbx_strand_id
1 'polypeptide(L)'
;MMSRPRERKAPFAHHTEEEFARLLDYYGVRWEYEPRTFPLRWDSSGNVKQSFTPDFYLPEYDLYVEVTTLKPSLSTRKNRKLRRLREQYPGIKIKLLKLRDFRKLMRRYGLEQRITPQPVAGGEE
;
A
#
# COMPACT_ATOMS: atom_id res chain seq x y z
N MET A 1 25.85 -6.44 -9.96
CA MET A 1 24.74 -5.89 -9.15
C MET A 1 23.67 -6.95 -9.03
N MET A 2 23.41 -7.45 -7.83
CA MET A 2 22.49 -8.58 -7.60
C MET A 2 21.05 -8.12 -7.84
N SER A 3 20.48 -8.47 -9.00
CA SER A 3 19.03 -8.51 -9.19
C SER A 3 18.48 -9.56 -8.24
N ARG A 4 17.90 -9.12 -7.11
CA ARG A 4 17.13 -10.01 -6.25
C ARG A 4 15.94 -10.53 -7.05
N PRO A 5 15.65 -11.85 -7.02
CA PRO A 5 14.48 -12.38 -7.70
C PRO A 5 13.25 -11.65 -7.14
N ARG A 6 12.37 -11.14 -8.02
CA ARG A 6 11.06 -10.64 -7.61
C ARG A 6 10.33 -11.85 -7.03
N GLU A 7 10.38 -11.96 -5.71
CA GLU A 7 9.64 -12.92 -4.89
C GLU A 7 8.20 -12.95 -5.42
N ARG A 8 7.66 -14.14 -5.67
CA ARG A 8 6.33 -14.33 -6.27
C ARG A 8 5.31 -13.63 -5.38
N LYS A 9 5.00 -12.37 -5.68
CA LYS A 9 4.00 -11.59 -4.97
C LYS A 9 2.71 -12.41 -5.04
N ALA A 10 2.17 -12.76 -3.88
CA ALA A 10 0.85 -13.35 -3.80
C ALA A 10 -0.13 -12.53 -4.66
N PRO A 11 -1.11 -13.16 -5.32
CA PRO A 11 -2.09 -12.41 -6.09
C PRO A 11 -2.74 -11.38 -5.16
N PHE A 12 -2.86 -10.13 -5.63
CA PHE A 12 -3.52 -9.07 -4.86
C PHE A 12 -4.91 -9.52 -4.43
N ALA A 13 -5.27 -9.27 -3.16
CA ALA A 13 -6.56 -9.65 -2.61
C ALA A 13 -7.72 -8.90 -3.29
N HIS A 14 -7.47 -7.67 -3.76
CA HIS A 14 -8.47 -6.85 -4.45
C HIS A 14 -7.92 -6.11 -5.67
N HIS A 15 -8.78 -5.93 -6.69
CA HIS A 15 -8.43 -5.19 -7.92
C HIS A 15 -7.88 -3.78 -7.65
N THR A 16 -8.38 -3.10 -6.61
CA THR A 16 -7.91 -1.75 -6.24
C THR A 16 -6.47 -1.74 -5.73
N GLU A 17 -6.02 -2.81 -5.07
CA GLU A 17 -4.61 -2.95 -4.65
C GLU A 17 -3.71 -3.14 -5.88
N GLU A 18 -4.13 -3.98 -6.83
CA GLU A 18 -3.43 -4.17 -8.09
C GLU A 18 -3.32 -2.86 -8.88
N GLU A 19 -4.41 -2.10 -8.99
CA GLU A 19 -4.41 -0.78 -9.64
C GLU A 19 -3.45 0.19 -8.94
N PHE A 20 -3.39 0.17 -7.61
CA PHE A 20 -2.48 1.02 -6.84
C PHE A 20 -1.02 0.61 -7.04
N ALA A 21 -0.72 -0.68 -7.03
CA ALA A 21 0.61 -1.21 -7.32
C ALA A 21 1.11 -0.81 -8.71
N ARG A 22 0.26 -0.95 -9.74
CA ARG A 22 0.58 -0.51 -11.11
C ARG A 22 0.87 0.99 -11.18
N LEU A 23 0.16 1.82 -10.41
CA LEU A 23 0.47 3.24 -10.34
C LEU A 23 1.82 3.50 -9.68
N LEU A 24 2.14 2.82 -8.57
CA LEU A 24 3.43 2.97 -7.90
C LEU A 24 4.59 2.55 -8.82
N ASP A 25 4.47 1.41 -9.48
CA ASP A 25 5.43 0.91 -10.47
C ASP A 25 5.65 1.93 -11.60
N TYR A 26 4.56 2.48 -12.14
CA TYR A 26 4.61 3.47 -13.19
C TYR A 26 5.37 4.75 -12.78
N TYR A 27 5.23 5.16 -11.53
CA TYR A 27 5.96 6.31 -10.98
C TYR A 27 7.36 5.97 -10.46
N GLY A 28 7.78 4.71 -10.56
CA GLY A 28 9.07 4.25 -10.05
C GLY A 28 9.19 4.29 -8.53
N VAL A 29 8.06 4.37 -7.81
CA VAL A 29 8.04 4.36 -6.35
C VAL A 29 8.25 2.93 -5.88
N ARG A 30 9.26 2.69 -5.04
CA ARG A 30 9.46 1.35 -4.47
C ARG A 30 8.38 1.00 -3.46
N TRP A 31 7.90 -0.24 -3.51
CA TRP A 31 6.84 -0.72 -2.62
C TRP A 31 6.92 -2.23 -2.32
N GLU A 32 6.42 -2.57 -1.15
CA GLU A 32 6.24 -3.93 -0.64
C GLU A 32 4.75 -4.20 -0.38
N TYR A 33 4.26 -5.39 -0.73
CA TYR A 33 2.87 -5.82 -0.50
C TYR A 33 2.75 -6.56 0.83
N GLU A 34 1.72 -6.27 1.62
CA GLU A 34 1.48 -6.88 2.94
C GLU A 34 2.76 -7.06 3.78
N PRO A 35 3.59 -6.02 3.91
CA PRO A 35 4.98 -6.10 4.37
C PRO A 35 5.12 -6.57 5.81
N ARG A 36 4.11 -6.29 6.64
CA ARG A 36 4.15 -6.57 8.06
C ARG A 36 2.77 -6.64 8.68
N THR A 37 2.55 -7.66 9.50
CA THR A 37 1.36 -7.80 10.33
C THR A 37 1.60 -7.24 11.73
N PHE A 38 0.70 -6.37 12.20
CA PHE A 38 0.72 -5.78 13.52
C PHE A 38 -0.38 -6.37 14.41
N PRO A 39 -0.05 -7.08 15.47
CA PRO A 39 -1.00 -7.45 16.51
C PRO A 39 -1.61 -6.19 17.16
N LEU A 40 -2.93 -6.14 17.34
CA LEU A 40 -3.65 -5.01 17.94
C LEU A 40 -4.41 -5.40 19.23
N ARG A 41 -4.74 -6.67 19.41
CA ARG A 41 -5.41 -7.19 20.60
C ARG A 41 -4.97 -8.61 20.88
N TRP A 42 -4.86 -8.93 22.16
CA TRP A 42 -4.56 -10.26 22.68
C TRP A 42 -5.68 -10.75 23.59
N ASP A 43 -5.78 -12.06 23.78
CA ASP A 43 -6.62 -12.65 24.81
C ASP A 43 -5.86 -12.87 26.14
N SER A 44 -6.57 -13.39 27.14
CA SER A 44 -6.00 -13.70 28.47
C SER A 44 -4.88 -14.73 28.43
N SER A 45 -4.80 -15.53 27.37
CA SER A 45 -3.78 -16.55 27.15
C SER A 45 -2.61 -16.05 26.29
N GLY A 46 -2.61 -14.77 25.90
CA GLY A 46 -1.56 -14.16 25.08
C GLY A 46 -1.71 -14.41 23.58
N ASN A 47 -2.81 -14.98 23.09
CA ASN A 47 -3.03 -15.20 21.66
C ASN A 47 -3.54 -13.93 20.97
N VAL A 48 -3.08 -13.66 19.75
CA VAL A 48 -3.51 -12.49 18.96
C VAL A 48 -4.97 -12.66 18.52
N LYS A 49 -5.88 -11.86 19.09
CA LYS A 49 -7.31 -11.82 18.73
C LYS A 49 -7.61 -10.90 17.56
N GLN A 50 -6.77 -9.90 17.32
CA GLN A 50 -6.94 -8.97 16.22
C GLN A 50 -5.59 -8.48 15.76
N SER A 51 -5.35 -8.55 14.46
CA SER A 51 -4.22 -7.94 13.80
C SER A 51 -4.65 -6.94 12.73
N PHE A 52 -3.66 -6.22 12.24
CA PHE A 52 -3.76 -5.30 11.13
C PHE A 52 -2.51 -5.44 10.25
N THR A 53 -2.73 -5.69 8.97
CA THR A 53 -1.68 -5.83 7.97
C THR A 53 -1.96 -4.73 6.95
N PRO A 54 -1.10 -3.70 6.84
CA PRO A 54 -1.27 -2.67 5.83
C PRO A 54 -1.08 -3.27 4.43
N ASP A 55 -1.86 -2.79 3.47
CA ASP A 55 -1.78 -3.28 2.08
C ASP A 55 -0.38 -3.05 1.46
N PHE A 56 0.25 -1.90 1.75
CA PHE A 56 1.55 -1.53 1.17
C PHE A 56 2.51 -0.87 2.19
N TYR A 57 3.81 -0.99 1.96
CA TYR A 57 4.85 -0.14 2.54
C TYR A 57 5.70 0.51 1.45
N LEU A 58 6.00 1.78 1.63
CA LEU A 58 6.83 2.59 0.75
C LEU A 58 8.15 2.91 1.48
N PRO A 59 9.24 2.14 1.25
CA PRO A 59 10.48 2.25 2.03
C PRO A 59 11.13 3.63 1.98
N GLU A 60 11.04 4.31 0.84
CA GLU A 60 11.64 5.65 0.65
C GLU A 60 11.03 6.72 1.55
N TYR A 61 9.79 6.51 1.99
CA TYR A 61 9.06 7.45 2.84
C TYR A 61 8.85 6.93 4.26
N ASP A 62 9.31 5.69 4.52
CA ASP A 62 9.00 4.94 5.73
C ASP A 62 7.49 4.98 6.05
N LEU A 63 6.67 4.67 5.04
CA LEU A 63 5.22 4.89 5.08
C LEU A 63 4.44 3.63 4.75
N TYR A 64 3.56 3.22 5.67
CA TYR A 64 2.54 2.21 5.41
C TYR A 64 1.30 2.85 4.79
N VAL A 65 0.71 2.17 3.81
CA VAL A 65 -0.49 2.63 3.10
C VAL A 65 -1.54 1.53 3.14
N GLU A 66 -2.74 1.92 3.55
CA GLU A 66 -3.95 1.11 3.44
C GLU A 66 -4.79 1.69 2.30
N VAL A 67 -5.05 0.91 1.27
CA VAL A 67 -5.89 1.27 0.15
C VAL A 67 -7.36 1.09 0.52
N THR A 68 -8.20 2.01 0.08
CA THR A 68 -9.65 1.90 0.27
C THR A 68 -10.42 2.41 -0.93
N THR A 69 -11.47 1.66 -1.31
CA THR A 69 -12.48 2.07 -2.29
C THR A 69 -13.68 2.76 -1.64
N LEU A 70 -13.78 2.71 -0.31
CA LEU A 70 -15.05 2.92 0.39
C LEU A 70 -15.42 4.40 0.53
N LYS A 71 -16.74 4.66 0.48
CA LYS A 71 -17.33 5.93 0.92
C LYS A 71 -17.05 6.16 2.41
N PRO A 72 -17.03 7.43 2.90
CA PRO A 72 -16.64 7.78 4.27
C PRO A 72 -17.34 6.98 5.40
N SER A 73 -18.53 6.41 5.16
CA SER A 73 -19.33 5.69 6.16
C SER A 73 -18.79 4.32 6.59
N LEU A 74 -17.97 3.63 5.77
CA LEU A 74 -17.35 2.35 6.15
C LEU A 74 -15.99 2.53 6.85
N SER A 75 -15.61 3.78 7.12
CA SER A 75 -14.31 4.13 7.72
C SER A 75 -14.22 3.77 9.20
N THR A 76 -15.32 3.58 9.93
CA THR A 76 -15.28 3.46 11.40
C THR A 76 -14.48 2.26 11.90
N ARG A 77 -14.61 1.08 11.26
CA ARG A 77 -13.85 -0.12 11.66
C ARG A 77 -12.36 -0.02 11.29
N LYS A 78 -12.04 0.43 10.06
CA LYS A 78 -10.65 0.67 9.63
C LYS A 78 -10.00 1.78 10.48
N ASN A 79 -10.68 2.91 10.70
CA ASN A 79 -10.21 4.01 11.54
C ASN A 79 -9.98 3.57 12.99
N ARG A 80 -10.84 2.71 13.55
CA ARG A 80 -10.61 2.16 14.90
C ARG A 80 -9.36 1.29 14.95
N LYS A 81 -9.12 0.44 13.93
CA LYS A 81 -7.87 -0.34 13.85
C LYS A 81 -6.66 0.57 13.69
N LEU A 82 -6.72 1.57 12.81
CA LEU A 82 -5.62 2.53 12.59
C LEU A 82 -5.34 3.38 13.83
N ARG A 83 -6.38 3.80 14.56
CA ARG A 83 -6.22 4.52 15.82
C ARG A 83 -5.46 3.67 16.84
N ARG A 84 -5.86 2.40 17.00
CA ARG A 84 -5.15 1.46 17.88
C ARG A 84 -3.73 1.18 17.44
N LEU A 85 -3.51 1.04 16.13
CA LEU A 85 -2.17 0.88 15.59
C LEU A 85 -1.30 2.07 15.99
N ARG A 86 -1.79 3.30 15.85
CA ARG A 86 -1.06 4.51 16.25
C ARG A 86 -0.85 4.61 17.76
N GLU A 87 -1.81 4.17 18.56
CA GLU A 87 -1.70 4.12 20.02
C GLU A 87 -0.64 3.11 20.49
N GLN A 88 -0.58 1.93 19.87
CA GLN A 88 0.36 0.85 20.26
C GLN A 88 1.73 0.96 19.57
N TYR A 89 1.77 1.57 18.39
CA TYR A 89 2.96 1.71 17.56
C TYR A 89 3.12 3.17 17.09
N PRO A 90 3.46 4.09 18.01
CA PRO A 90 3.50 5.53 17.71
C PRO A 90 4.58 5.92 16.69
N GLY A 91 5.63 5.11 16.53
CA GLY A 91 6.68 5.34 15.53
C GLY A 91 6.28 5.01 14.09
N ILE A 92 5.11 4.39 13.87
CA ILE A 92 4.70 3.93 12.55
C ILE A 92 3.92 5.02 11.81
N LYS A 93 4.41 5.42 10.64
CA LYS A 93 3.66 6.29 9.72
C LYS A 93 2.71 5.42 8.90
N ILE A 94 1.40 5.65 9.08
CA ILE A 94 0.37 4.97 8.29
C ILE A 94 -0.67 5.95 7.74
N LYS A 95 -1.06 5.76 6.47
CA LYS A 95 -2.12 6.53 5.81
C LYS A 95 -3.18 5.61 5.20
N LEU A 96 -4.45 6.00 5.40
CA LEU A 96 -5.58 5.44 4.66
C LEU A 96 -5.75 6.26 3.38
N LEU A 97 -5.57 5.64 2.22
CA LEU A 97 -5.54 6.31 0.94
C LEU A 97 -6.68 5.81 0.05
N LYS A 98 -7.52 6.73 -0.41
CA LYS A 98 -8.49 6.44 -1.45
C LYS A 98 -7.78 6.44 -2.80
N LEU A 99 -7.91 5.35 -3.56
CA LEU A 99 -7.28 5.24 -4.88
C LEU A 99 -7.68 6.41 -5.80
N ARG A 100 -8.95 6.85 -5.73
CA ARG A 100 -9.44 8.01 -6.47
C ARG A 100 -8.72 9.32 -6.11
N ASP A 101 -8.42 9.53 -4.83
CA ASP A 101 -7.78 10.75 -4.37
C ASP A 101 -6.28 10.73 -4.72
N PHE A 102 -5.64 9.57 -4.63
CA PHE A 102 -4.29 9.39 -5.14
C PHE A 102 -4.20 9.70 -6.63
N ARG A 103 -5.08 9.09 -7.45
CA ARG A 103 -5.17 9.40 -8.89
C ARG A 103 -5.33 10.91 -9.13
N LYS A 104 -6.28 11.57 -8.44
CA LYS A 104 -6.48 13.03 -8.54
C LYS A 104 -5.23 13.84 -8.17
N LEU A 105 -4.54 13.45 -7.11
CA LEU A 105 -3.31 14.09 -6.66
C LEU A 105 -2.26 14.04 -7.78
N MET A 106 -2.06 12.86 -8.35
CA MET A 106 -1.08 12.67 -9.42
C MET A 106 -1.42 13.49 -10.67
N ARG A 107 -2.71 13.57 -11.05
CA ARG A 107 -3.17 14.45 -12.14
C ARG A 107 -2.80 15.90 -11.91
N ARG A 108 -3.08 16.40 -10.70
CA ARG A 108 -2.84 17.81 -10.34
C ARG A 108 -1.36 18.19 -10.39
N TYR A 109 -0.45 17.26 -10.08
CA TYR A 109 0.99 17.51 -10.14
C TYR A 109 1.60 17.28 -11.53
N GLY A 110 0.79 17.14 -12.59
CA GLY A 110 1.30 16.98 -13.97
C GLY A 110 2.01 15.66 -14.20
N LEU A 111 1.90 14.71 -13.27
CA LEU A 111 2.51 13.39 -13.36
C LEU A 111 1.83 12.50 -14.42
N GLU A 112 0.70 12.95 -14.97
CA GLU A 112 0.08 12.42 -16.20
C GLU A 112 0.92 12.69 -17.47
N GLN A 113 1.80 13.69 -17.53
CA GLN A 113 2.53 13.96 -18.78
C GLN A 113 3.75 13.05 -19.00
N ARG A 114 4.06 12.14 -18.07
CA ARG A 114 4.94 10.99 -18.33
C ARG A 114 4.20 9.84 -19.03
N ILE A 115 2.92 10.03 -19.41
CA ILE A 115 2.12 9.07 -20.19
C ILE A 115 2.62 9.12 -21.62
N THR A 116 3.74 8.44 -21.85
CA THR A 116 3.91 7.66 -23.06
C THR A 116 4.28 6.28 -22.55
N PRO A 117 3.52 5.20 -22.85
CA PRO A 117 4.11 3.89 -22.73
C PRO A 117 5.38 3.95 -23.58
N GLN A 118 6.55 3.94 -22.93
CA GLN A 118 7.76 3.66 -23.66
C GLN A 118 7.54 2.24 -24.18
N PRO A 119 7.52 2.01 -25.51
CA PRO A 119 7.54 0.65 -26.00
C PRO A 119 8.76 0.01 -25.34
N VAL A 120 8.56 -1.18 -24.77
CA VAL A 120 9.67 -1.99 -24.26
C VAL A 120 10.64 -2.17 -25.43
N ALA A 121 11.66 -1.33 -25.48
CA ALA A 121 12.78 -1.50 -26.36
C ALA A 121 13.57 -2.68 -25.80
N GLY A 122 13.52 -3.81 -26.51
CA GLY A 122 14.23 -5.01 -26.07
C GLY A 122 13.77 -6.26 -26.80
N GLY A 123 14.20 -6.38 -28.05
CA GLY A 123 14.14 -7.59 -28.85
C GLY A 123 15.05 -7.42 -30.05
N GLU A 124 16.37 -7.35 -29.79
CA GLU A 124 17.41 -7.51 -30.81
C GLU A 124 17.33 -8.95 -31.35
N GLU A 125 17.08 -9.09 -32.65
CA GLU A 125 17.92 -9.80 -33.65
C GLU A 125 17.32 -9.60 -35.06
#